data_AF-A0A9J6FN29-F1
#
_entry.id   AF-A0A9J6FN29-F1
#
_cell.length_a   1.000
_cell.length_b   1.000
_cell.length_c   1.000
_cell.angle_alpha   90.00
_cell.angle_beta   90.00
_cell.angle_gamma   90.00
#
_symmetry.space_group_name_H-M   'P 1'
#
loop_
_entity.id
_entity.type
_entity.pdbx_description
1 polymer ?
#
loop_
_entity_poly.entity_id
_entity_poly.type
_entity_poly.pdbx_seq_one_letter_code
_entity_poly.pdbx_strand_id
1 'polypeptide(L)'
;MRCNLSVRHTWAILRYIIDPSNSKTTSRNRLTTLLNKFPGTSDQLLSHLRKLHLAQGPQEPLSTYAGQPNETIDRPTSTTDVRAALLKIRPNSLPGEDATTNKLIGNLDDQSIGV
;
A
#
# COMPACT_ATOMS: atom_id res chain seq x y z
N MET A 1 -35.18 21.09 0.29
CA MET A 1 -33.96 20.67 -0.44
C MET A 1 -33.07 19.89 0.52
N ARG A 2 -32.95 18.57 0.34
CA ARG A 2 -32.06 17.74 1.17
C ARG A 2 -30.69 17.68 0.50
N CYS A 3 -29.70 18.36 1.07
CA CYS A 3 -28.31 18.30 0.63
C CYS A 3 -27.70 16.94 0.98
N ASN A 4 -27.96 15.90 0.18
CA ASN A 4 -27.18 14.67 0.24
C ASN A 4 -25.85 14.93 -0.49
N LEU A 5 -24.90 15.45 0.26
CA LEU A 5 -23.50 15.57 -0.13
C LEU A 5 -22.89 14.17 -0.21
N SER A 6 -23.07 13.48 -1.35
CA SER A 6 -22.42 12.18 -1.55
C SER A 6 -20.91 12.33 -1.33
N VAL A 7 -20.30 11.37 -0.64
CA VAL A 7 -18.91 11.41 -0.17
C VAL A 7 -17.93 11.81 -1.29
N ARG A 8 -18.20 11.36 -2.52
CA ARG A 8 -17.39 11.67 -3.70
C ARG A 8 -17.45 13.15 -4.11
N HIS A 9 -18.63 13.76 -4.09
CA HIS A 9 -18.81 15.16 -4.49
C HIS A 9 -18.24 16.11 -3.43
N THR A 10 -18.46 15.80 -2.15
CA THR A 10 -17.88 16.51 -1.00
C THR A 10 -16.35 16.47 -1.05
N TRP A 11 -15.78 15.31 -1.34
CA TRP A 11 -14.33 15.16 -1.43
C TRP A 11 -13.72 15.91 -2.61
N ALA A 12 -14.40 15.94 -3.76
CA ALA A 12 -13.97 16.74 -4.91
C ALA A 12 -13.96 18.25 -4.60
N ILE A 13 -14.98 18.74 -3.89
CA ILE A 13 -15.06 20.15 -3.45
C ILE A 13 -13.96 20.46 -2.43
N LEU A 14 -13.80 19.63 -1.40
CA LEU A 14 -12.74 19.80 -0.40
C LEU A 14 -11.36 19.81 -1.04
N ARG A 15 -11.09 18.90 -1.98
CA ARG A 15 -9.81 18.87 -2.71
C ARG A 15 -9.59 20.12 -3.55
N TYR A 16 -10.65 20.68 -4.14
CA TYR A 16 -10.57 21.94 -4.88
C TYR A 16 -10.34 23.15 -3.98
N ILE A 17 -10.91 23.16 -2.77
CA ILE A 17 -10.67 24.24 -1.79
C ILE A 17 -9.23 24.19 -1.28
N ILE A 18 -8.69 22.99 -1.02
CA ILE A 18 -7.33 22.79 -0.48
C ILE A 18 -6.26 23.08 -1.53
N ASP A 19 -6.45 22.60 -2.76
CA ASP A 19 -5.56 22.88 -3.88
C ASP A 19 -6.39 23.13 -5.15
N PRO A 20 -6.81 24.38 -5.41
CA PRO A 20 -7.59 24.72 -6.61
C PRO A 20 -6.81 24.46 -7.90
N SER A 21 -5.49 24.26 -7.78
CA SER A 21 -4.58 23.96 -8.87
C SER A 21 -4.50 22.45 -9.20
N ASN A 22 -5.08 21.57 -8.36
CA ASN A 22 -5.08 20.10 -8.50
C ASN A 22 -6.31 19.55 -9.26
N SER A 23 -6.94 20.34 -10.14
CA SER A 23 -8.00 19.81 -10.99
C SER A 23 -7.44 18.86 -12.04
N LYS A 24 -8.27 17.91 -12.50
CA LYS A 24 -7.95 17.03 -13.64
C LYS A 24 -7.63 17.85 -14.89
N THR A 25 -8.35 18.95 -15.10
CA THR A 25 -8.18 19.85 -16.25
C THR A 25 -6.86 20.64 -16.16
N THR A 26 -6.53 21.19 -15.00
CA THR A 26 -5.26 21.92 -14.80
C THR A 26 -4.07 20.99 -14.94
N SER A 27 -4.17 19.76 -14.42
CA SER A 27 -3.15 18.72 -14.58
C SER A 27 -2.95 18.35 -16.06
N ARG A 28 -4.05 18.16 -16.81
CA ARG A 28 -3.97 17.91 -18.26
C ARG A 28 -3.30 19.06 -19.01
N ASN A 29 -3.69 20.30 -18.72
CA ASN A 29 -3.09 21.48 -19.36
C ASN A 29 -1.61 21.65 -19.02
N ARG A 30 -1.20 21.36 -17.78
CA ARG A 30 0.20 21.32 -17.36
C ARG A 30 0.99 20.26 -18.13
N LEU A 31 0.45 19.05 -18.26
CA LEU A 31 1.08 17.97 -19.04
C LEU A 31 1.22 18.34 -20.52
N THR A 32 0.18 18.89 -21.15
CA THR A 32 0.25 19.37 -22.55
C THR A 32 1.29 20.47 -22.72
N THR A 33 1.35 21.42 -21.78
CA THR A 33 2.34 22.50 -21.81
C THR A 33 3.75 21.95 -21.66
N LEU A 34 3.95 20.97 -20.78
CA LEU A 34 5.24 20.33 -20.54
C LEU A 34 5.70 19.53 -21.75
N LEU A 35 4.79 18.78 -22.40
CA LEU A 35 5.05 18.09 -23.66
C LEU A 35 5.44 19.06 -24.78
N ASN A 36 4.71 20.16 -24.95
CA ASN A 36 4.99 21.14 -26.01
C ASN A 36 6.27 21.95 -25.76
N LYS A 37 6.65 22.18 -24.49
CA LYS A 37 7.89 22.89 -24.14
C LYS A 37 9.13 22.00 -24.20
N PHE A 38 8.97 20.68 -24.19
CA PHE A 38 10.09 19.76 -24.24
C PHE A 38 10.57 19.61 -25.70
N PRO A 39 11.84 19.88 -26.02
CA PRO A 39 12.35 19.91 -27.40
C PRO A 39 12.56 18.52 -28.03
N GLY A 40 11.81 17.49 -27.64
CA GLY A 40 12.03 16.11 -28.05
C GLY A 40 10.76 15.23 -28.06
N THR A 41 10.93 13.96 -28.41
CA THR A 41 9.83 12.98 -28.46
C THR A 41 9.36 12.58 -27.05
N SER A 42 8.11 12.14 -26.91
CA SER A 42 7.53 11.71 -25.63
C SER A 42 8.38 10.66 -24.89
N ASP A 43 9.02 9.73 -25.62
CA ASP A 43 9.91 8.72 -25.02
C ASP A 43 11.21 9.32 -24.45
N GLN A 44 11.71 10.41 -25.04
CA GLN A 44 12.88 11.12 -24.54
C GLN A 44 12.52 11.89 -23.26
N LEU A 45 11.32 12.47 -23.18
CA LEU A 45 10.82 13.10 -21.96
C LEU A 45 10.70 12.07 -20.83
N LEU A 46 10.11 10.90 -21.09
CA LEU A 46 10.00 9.83 -20.09
C LEU A 46 11.37 9.34 -19.63
N SER A 47 12.32 9.19 -20.56
CA SER A 47 13.69 8.80 -20.23
C SER A 47 14.39 9.87 -19.38
N HIS A 48 14.16 11.15 -19.66
CA HIS A 48 14.69 12.26 -18.90
C HIS A 48 14.11 12.31 -17.48
N LEU A 49 12.79 12.17 -17.33
CA LEU A 49 12.11 12.09 -16.03
C LEU A 49 12.56 10.88 -15.22
N ARG A 50 12.69 9.72 -15.87
CA ARG A 50 13.23 8.50 -15.27
C ARG A 50 14.64 8.76 -14.74
N LYS A 51 15.50 9.43 -15.49
CA LYS A 51 16.88 9.73 -15.04
C LYS A 51 16.93 10.75 -13.90
N LEU A 52 16.00 11.71 -13.88
CA LEU A 52 15.97 12.79 -12.89
C LEU A 52 15.38 12.33 -11.54
N HIS A 53 14.32 11.50 -11.58
CA HIS A 53 13.56 11.13 -10.38
C HIS A 53 13.77 9.69 -9.92
N LEU A 54 14.16 8.77 -10.81
CA LEU A 54 14.46 7.40 -10.42
C LEU A 54 15.98 7.26 -10.35
N ALA A 55 16.49 7.07 -9.13
CA ALA A 55 17.90 6.79 -8.92
C ALA A 55 18.27 5.51 -9.68
N GLN A 56 18.95 5.65 -10.82
CA GLN A 56 19.56 4.54 -11.55
C GLN A 56 20.97 4.28 -10.99
N GLY A 57 21.05 4.11 -9.66
CA GLY A 57 22.29 3.65 -9.04
C GLY A 57 22.64 2.25 -9.56
N PRO A 58 23.92 1.86 -9.57
CA PRO A 58 24.28 0.48 -9.79
C PRO A 58 23.49 -0.38 -8.80
N GLN A 59 22.89 -1.46 -9.29
CA GLN A 59 22.22 -2.43 -8.45
C GLN A 59 23.31 -3.13 -7.65
N GLU A 60 23.63 -2.60 -6.47
CA GLU A 60 24.59 -3.23 -5.58
C GLU A 60 24.05 -4.60 -5.17
N PRO A 61 24.90 -5.65 -5.15
CA PRO A 61 24.49 -6.92 -4.61
C PRO A 61 24.03 -6.71 -3.16
N LEU A 62 22.87 -7.29 -2.82
CA LEU A 62 22.40 -7.29 -1.43
C LEU A 62 23.52 -7.82 -0.53
N SER A 63 23.85 -7.05 0.50
CA SER A 63 24.82 -7.48 1.49
C SER A 63 24.32 -8.74 2.19
N THR A 64 25.22 -9.69 2.43
CA THR A 64 24.92 -10.85 3.26
C THR A 64 24.50 -10.37 4.64
N TYR A 65 23.42 -10.94 5.17
CA TYR A 65 22.94 -10.62 6.52
C TYR A 65 24.07 -10.79 7.54
N ALA A 66 24.51 -9.68 8.12
CA ALA A 66 25.59 -9.62 9.12
C ALA A 66 25.06 -9.46 10.56
N GLY A 67 23.74 -9.58 10.76
CA GLY A 67 23.11 -9.52 12.08
C GLY A 67 23.31 -10.81 12.87
N GLN A 68 22.96 -10.77 14.15
CA GLN A 68 22.92 -11.99 14.97
C GLN A 68 21.76 -12.89 14.52
N PRO A 69 21.97 -14.22 14.44
CA PRO A 69 20.88 -15.14 14.14
C PRO A 69 19.77 -14.99 15.18
N ASN A 70 18.51 -15.04 14.74
CA ASN A 70 17.38 -14.91 15.64
C ASN A 70 16.62 -16.23 15.72
N GLU A 71 17.15 -17.14 16.53
CA GLU A 71 16.62 -18.49 16.73
C GLU A 71 15.13 -18.51 17.10
N THR A 72 14.60 -17.44 17.69
CA THR A 72 13.17 -17.36 18.05
C THR A 72 12.24 -17.22 16.84
N ILE A 73 12.69 -16.52 15.79
CA ILE A 73 11.93 -16.30 14.56
C ILE A 73 12.32 -17.32 13.49
N ASP A 74 13.59 -17.74 13.51
CA ASP A 74 14.15 -18.67 12.51
C ASP A 74 13.71 -20.12 12.74
N ARG A 75 13.16 -20.45 13.92
CA ARG A 75 12.63 -21.79 14.18
C ARG A 75 11.30 -22.03 13.44
N PRO A 76 11.00 -23.29 13.05
CA PRO A 76 9.68 -23.67 12.56
C PRO A 76 8.58 -23.30 13.57
N THR A 77 7.47 -22.75 13.08
CA THR A 77 6.31 -22.42 13.93
C THR A 77 5.70 -23.69 14.51
N SER A 78 5.56 -23.75 15.84
CA SER A 78 4.94 -24.88 16.54
C SER A 78 3.43 -24.69 16.68
N THR A 79 2.67 -25.78 16.81
CA THR A 79 1.23 -25.74 17.14
C THR A 79 0.95 -24.99 18.44
N THR A 80 1.87 -25.05 19.40
CA THR A 80 1.81 -24.27 20.65
C THR A 80 1.85 -22.77 20.41
N ASP A 81 2.61 -22.32 19.42
CA ASP A 81 2.74 -20.90 19.07
C ASP A 81 1.45 -20.39 18.44
N VAL A 82 0.84 -21.20 17.58
CA VAL A 82 -0.47 -20.90 16.97
C VAL A 82 -1.55 -20.81 18.03
N ARG A 83 -1.62 -21.74 18.99
CA ARG A 83 -2.57 -21.65 20.11
C ARG A 83 -2.34 -20.42 20.97
N ALA A 84 -1.08 -20.09 21.29
CA ALA A 84 -0.75 -18.89 22.04
C ALA A 84 -1.15 -17.61 21.29
N ALA A 85 -1.08 -17.61 19.96
CA ALA A 85 -1.56 -16.52 19.12
C ALA A 85 -3.10 -16.43 19.13
N LEU A 86 -3.81 -17.56 18.96
CA LEU A 86 -5.28 -17.62 19.00
C LEU A 86 -5.86 -17.03 20.30
N LEU A 87 -5.24 -17.32 21.45
CA LEU A 87 -5.64 -16.77 22.76
C LEU A 87 -5.48 -15.25 22.86
N LYS A 88 -4.59 -14.65 22.06
CA LYS A 88 -4.33 -13.21 22.06
C LYS A 88 -5.17 -12.45 21.03
N ILE A 89 -5.94 -13.15 20.20
CA ILE A 89 -6.76 -12.53 19.15
C ILE A 89 -7.87 -11.67 19.78
N ARG A 90 -8.07 -10.47 19.23
CA ARG A 90 -9.19 -9.60 19.60
C ARG A 90 -10.42 -9.94 18.73
N PRO A 91 -11.55 -10.39 19.32
CA PRO A 91 -12.70 -10.87 18.57
C PRO A 91 -13.46 -9.78 17.81
N ASN A 92 -13.28 -8.50 18.18
CA ASN A 92 -14.00 -7.36 17.61
C ASN A 92 -13.18 -6.57 16.57
N SER A 93 -12.15 -7.18 15.99
CA SER A 93 -11.43 -6.57 14.86
C SER A 93 -12.30 -6.59 13.60
N LEU A 94 -12.11 -5.59 12.74
CA LEU A 94 -12.72 -5.59 11.42
C LEU A 94 -12.20 -6.79 10.61
N PRO A 95 -13.08 -7.45 9.82
CA PRO A 95 -12.67 -8.53 8.94
C PRO A 95 -11.73 -8.02 7.85
N GLY A 96 -10.83 -8.89 7.39
CA GLY A 96 -9.91 -8.60 6.29
C GLY A 96 -10.61 -8.55 4.93
N GLU A 97 -9.82 -8.43 3.86
CA GLU A 97 -10.30 -8.51 2.47
C GLU A 97 -10.98 -9.87 2.17
N ASP A 98 -10.59 -10.91 2.88
CA ASP A 98 -11.16 -12.26 2.83
C ASP A 98 -12.52 -12.40 3.53
N ALA A 99 -13.02 -11.32 4.15
CA ALA A 99 -14.23 -11.29 4.97
C ALA A 99 -14.22 -12.24 6.18
N THR A 100 -13.08 -12.86 6.53
CA THR A 100 -12.96 -13.74 7.68
C THR A 100 -12.90 -12.90 8.96
N THR A 101 -13.73 -13.25 9.94
CA THR A 101 -13.73 -12.57 11.25
C THR A 101 -12.87 -13.32 12.24
N ASN A 102 -12.18 -12.59 13.12
CA ASN A 102 -11.40 -13.16 14.23
C ASN A 102 -12.19 -14.11 15.14
N LYS A 103 -13.52 -13.95 15.23
CA LYS A 103 -14.42 -14.88 15.94
C LYS A 103 -14.47 -16.27 15.32
N LEU A 104 -14.32 -16.38 14.00
CA LEU A 104 -14.29 -17.68 13.31
C LEU A 104 -12.95 -18.37 13.56
N ILE A 105 -11.86 -17.61 13.49
CA ILE A 105 -10.49 -18.11 13.70
C ILE A 105 -10.28 -18.60 15.13
N GLY A 106 -10.87 -17.93 16.13
CA GLY A 106 -10.77 -18.33 17.54
C GLY A 106 -11.41 -19.68 17.89
N ASN A 107 -12.26 -20.23 17.02
CA ASN A 107 -12.95 -21.51 17.23
C ASN A 107 -12.35 -22.68 16.45
N LEU A 108 -11.17 -22.52 15.84
CA LEU A 108 -10.50 -23.61 15.12
C LEU A 108 -10.16 -24.77 16.06
N ASP A 109 -10.40 -25.98 15.59
CA ASP A 109 -10.07 -27.21 16.30
C ASP A 109 -8.61 -27.61 16.10
N ASP A 110 -8.12 -28.52 16.92
CA ASP A 110 -6.72 -28.93 16.93
C ASP A 110 -6.26 -29.57 15.61
N GLN A 111 -7.17 -30.26 14.91
CA GLN A 111 -6.89 -30.85 13.58
C GLN A 111 -6.70 -29.78 12.50
N SER A 112 -7.36 -28.63 12.65
CA SER A 112 -7.16 -27.47 11.76
C SER A 112 -5.91 -26.66 12.11
N ILE A 113 -5.41 -26.76 13.36
CA ILE A 113 -4.22 -26.06 13.84
C ILE A 113 -2.93 -26.86 13.56
N GLY A 114 -3.02 -28.18 13.38
CA GLY A 114 -1.87 -28.98 12.96
C GLY A 114 -2.21 -30.40 12.49
N VAL A 115 -1.57 -30.77 11.36
CA VAL A 115 -1.15 -32.13 11.00
C VAL A 115 0.38 -32.13 10.93
#